data_AF-A0A0B6YHA6-F1
#
_entry.id   AF-A0A0B6YHA6-F1
#
_cell.length_a   1.000
_cell.length_b   1.000
_cell.length_c   1.000
_cell.angle_alpha   90.00
_cell.angle_beta   90.00
_cell.angle_gamma   90.00
#
_symmetry.space_group_name_H-M   'P 1'
#
loop_
_entity.id
_entity.type
_entity.pdbx_description
1 polymer ?
#
loop_
_entity_poly.entity_id
_entity_poly.type
_entity_poly.pdbx_seq_one_letter_code
_entity_poly.pdbx_strand_id
1 'polypeptide(L)'
;RIGDFGMARGVFYTPNEPSYYMTQYVATRWYRAPEILLSMLEYGAALDMWSVGCIFAEMMGRKHLFPGKDYISQVKLIIGVLGNPSESVLKNCHHDILKKMIKSFGKREPISWEKL
;
A
#
# COMPACT_ATOMS: atom_id res chain seq x y z
N ARG A 1 -21.22 -2.61 10.78
CA ARG A 1 -21.00 -4.07 10.62
C ARG A 1 -19.98 -4.23 9.50
N ILE A 2 -18.95 -5.05 9.68
CA ILE A 2 -17.95 -5.36 8.64
C ILE A 2 -18.41 -6.62 7.90
N GLY A 3 -18.19 -6.70 6.59
CA GLY A 3 -18.60 -7.82 5.74
C GLY A 3 -17.60 -8.10 4.62
N ASP A 4 -17.94 -9.05 3.74
CA ASP A 4 -17.12 -9.51 2.60
C ASP A 4 -15.73 -10.07 2.98
N PHE A 5 -15.73 -11.18 3.72
CA PHE A 5 -14.53 -11.87 4.18
C PHE A 5 -13.88 -12.79 3.12
N GLY A 6 -14.29 -12.74 1.84
CA GLY A 6 -13.73 -13.60 0.78
C GLY A 6 -12.21 -13.42 0.58
N MET A 7 -11.71 -12.23 0.97
CA MET A 7 -10.30 -11.86 0.90
C MET A 7 -9.53 -12.01 2.22
N ALA A 8 -10.21 -12.33 3.32
CA ALA A 8 -9.55 -12.49 4.61
C ALA A 8 -8.56 -13.67 4.58
N ARG A 9 -7.37 -13.48 5.16
CA ARG A 9 -6.36 -14.53 5.36
C ARG A 9 -5.81 -14.44 6.77
N GLY A 10 -5.34 -15.56 7.30
CA GLY A 10 -4.67 -15.61 8.59
C GLY A 10 -3.30 -14.93 8.56
N VAL A 11 -2.79 -14.55 9.73
CA VAL A 11 -1.46 -13.93 9.91
C VAL A 11 -0.35 -14.99 10.00
N PHE A 12 -0.70 -16.28 10.09
CA PHE A 12 0.25 -17.36 10.26
C PHE A 12 0.82 -17.82 8.92
N TYR A 13 2.15 -17.71 8.81
CA TYR A 13 2.93 -18.12 7.65
C TYR A 13 3.22 -19.62 7.71
N THR A 14 2.78 -20.35 6.70
CA THR A 14 3.44 -21.61 6.33
C THR A 14 4.25 -21.36 5.07
N PRO A 15 5.59 -21.57 5.08
CA PRO A 15 6.47 -21.33 3.93
C PRO A 15 6.05 -22.04 2.63
N ASN A 16 5.20 -23.06 2.72
CA ASN A 16 4.72 -23.87 1.61
C ASN A 16 3.30 -23.55 1.13
N GLU A 17 2.63 -22.51 1.67
CA GLU A 17 1.32 -22.13 1.14
C GLU A 17 1.46 -21.24 -0.10
N PRO A 18 0.77 -21.54 -1.21
CA PRO A 18 0.75 -20.69 -2.41
C PRO A 18 0.10 -19.31 -2.17
N SER A 19 -0.53 -19.10 -1.01
CA SER A 19 -0.98 -17.77 -0.53
C SER A 19 0.18 -16.78 -0.30
N TYR A 20 1.42 -17.29 -0.21
CA TYR A 20 2.66 -16.53 -0.12
C TYR A 20 2.84 -15.53 -1.28
N TYR A 21 2.36 -15.91 -2.46
CA TYR A 21 2.25 -15.02 -3.60
C TYR A 21 0.85 -14.44 -3.64
N MET A 22 0.50 -13.63 -2.63
CA MET A 22 -0.68 -12.77 -2.73
C MET A 22 -0.51 -11.92 -3.98
N THR A 23 -1.17 -12.36 -5.05
CA THR A 23 -1.17 -11.66 -6.32
C THR A 23 -1.70 -10.26 -6.04
N GLN A 24 -0.93 -9.27 -6.50
CA GLN A 24 -1.19 -7.83 -6.35
C GLN A 24 -2.52 -7.37 -6.99
N TYR A 25 -3.44 -8.29 -7.31
CA TYR A 25 -4.58 -8.12 -8.18
C TYR A 25 -5.93 -8.14 -7.49
N VAL A 26 -6.00 -8.41 -6.19
CA VAL A 26 -7.30 -8.61 -5.54
C VAL A 26 -7.58 -7.50 -4.51
N ALA A 27 -8.84 -7.06 -4.41
CA ALA A 27 -9.36 -5.86 -3.72
C ALA A 27 -9.26 -4.52 -4.49
N THR A 28 -10.08 -3.53 -4.11
CA THR A 28 -10.09 -2.18 -4.69
C THR A 28 -8.76 -1.47 -4.43
N ARG A 29 -8.05 -1.09 -5.50
CA ARG A 29 -6.66 -0.59 -5.45
C ARG A 29 -6.43 0.58 -4.50
N TRP A 30 -7.42 1.44 -4.36
CA TRP A 30 -7.31 2.71 -3.62
C TRP A 30 -7.04 2.53 -2.12
N TYR A 31 -7.40 1.37 -1.56
CA TYR A 31 -7.26 1.05 -0.15
C TYR A 31 -6.11 0.06 0.13
N ARG A 32 -5.32 -0.32 -0.89
CA ARG A 32 -4.24 -1.29 -0.69
C ARG A 32 -3.03 -0.65 -0.01
N ALA A 33 -2.52 -1.34 1.00
CA ALA A 33 -1.35 -0.95 1.76
C ALA A 33 -0.05 -0.96 0.92
N PRO A 34 0.93 -0.08 1.22
CA PRO A 34 2.17 0.01 0.47
C PRO A 34 2.99 -1.29 0.48
N GLU A 35 2.97 -2.07 1.56
CA GLU A 35 3.66 -3.36 1.66
C GLU A 35 3.10 -4.41 0.69
N ILE A 36 1.79 -4.40 0.43
CA ILE A 36 1.15 -5.24 -0.60
C ILE A 36 1.54 -4.75 -1.99
N LEU A 37 1.54 -3.43 -2.20
CA LEU A 37 1.99 -2.86 -3.46
C LEU A 37 3.47 -3.20 -3.72
N LEU A 38 4.33 -3.18 -2.70
CA LEU A 38 5.76 -3.43 -2.83
C LEU A 38 6.15 -4.92 -2.77
N SER A 39 5.17 -5.82 -2.63
CA SER A 39 5.37 -7.27 -2.48
C SER A 39 6.38 -7.61 -1.37
N MET A 40 6.18 -7.02 -0.19
CA MET A 40 6.96 -7.36 1.00
C MET A 40 6.49 -8.70 1.56
N LEU A 41 7.43 -9.45 2.14
CA LEU A 41 7.16 -10.76 2.75
C LEU A 41 6.46 -10.65 4.11
N GLU A 42 6.70 -9.54 4.81
CA GLU A 42 6.10 -9.28 6.12
C GLU A 42 4.82 -8.47 5.93
N TYR A 43 3.69 -9.16 6.06
CA TYR A 43 2.36 -8.59 6.20
C TYR A 43 1.70 -9.04 7.52
N GLY A 44 0.83 -8.21 8.08
CA GLY A 44 0.14 -8.53 9.32
C GLY A 44 -1.12 -7.73 9.49
N ALA A 45 -1.69 -7.74 10.69
CA ALA A 45 -2.92 -7.00 11.01
C ALA A 45 -2.81 -5.47 10.75
N ALA A 46 -1.58 -4.93 10.65
CA ALA A 46 -1.34 -3.53 10.29
C ALA A 46 -1.84 -3.17 8.88
N LEU A 47 -1.97 -4.14 7.97
CA LEU A 47 -2.54 -3.95 6.63
C LEU A 47 -3.93 -3.32 6.68
N ASP A 48 -4.77 -3.81 7.58
CA ASP A 48 -6.15 -3.35 7.70
C ASP A 48 -6.20 -1.90 8.19
N MET A 49 -5.24 -1.49 9.03
CA MET A 49 -5.14 -0.11 9.52
C MET A 49 -4.82 0.90 8.41
N TRP A 50 -4.10 0.50 7.37
CA TRP A 50 -3.91 1.34 6.19
C TRP A 50 -5.25 1.62 5.48
N SER A 51 -6.04 0.57 5.27
CA SER A 51 -7.36 0.67 4.63
C SER A 51 -8.29 1.56 5.46
N VAL A 52 -8.29 1.38 6.79
CA VAL A 52 -9.03 2.23 7.73
C VAL A 52 -8.61 3.69 7.61
N GLY A 53 -7.31 3.99 7.54
CA GLY A 53 -6.81 5.36 7.35
C GLY A 53 -7.28 5.99 6.04
N CYS A 54 -7.29 5.24 4.95
CA CYS A 54 -7.82 5.70 3.66
C CYS A 54 -9.32 6.01 3.73
N ILE A 55 -10.11 5.13 4.34
CA ILE A 55 -11.56 5.33 4.54
C ILE A 55 -11.81 6.54 5.44
N PHE A 56 -11.02 6.71 6.51
CA PHE A 56 -11.14 7.84 7.42
C PHE A 56 -10.91 9.18 6.72
N ALA A 57 -9.81 9.29 5.95
CA ALA A 57 -9.53 10.47 5.16
C ALA A 57 -10.62 10.74 4.10
N GLU A 58 -11.16 9.68 3.49
CA GLU A 58 -12.25 9.80 2.53
C GLU A 58 -13.54 10.30 3.17
N MET A 59 -13.88 9.85 4.39
CA MET A 59 -15.03 10.38 5.12
C MET A 59 -14.87 11.87 5.43
N MET A 60 -13.66 12.33 5.78
CA MET A 60 -13.37 13.73 6.04
C MET A 60 -13.44 14.60 4.78
N GLY A 61 -12.82 14.15 3.68
CA GLY A 61 -12.71 14.91 2.45
C GLY A 61 -13.83 14.68 1.43
N ARG A 62 -14.71 13.69 1.66
CA ARG A 62 -15.71 13.17 0.72
C ARG A 62 -15.13 12.83 -0.66
N LYS A 63 -13.84 12.50 -0.69
CA LYS A 63 -13.05 12.16 -1.88
C LYS A 63 -12.06 11.05 -1.53
N HIS A 64 -11.87 10.09 -2.43
CA HIS A 64 -10.89 9.02 -2.25
C HIS A 64 -9.49 9.59 -2.04
N LEU A 65 -8.76 9.10 -1.04
CA LEU A 65 -7.43 9.60 -0.69
C LEU A 65 -6.39 9.29 -1.78
N PHE A 66 -6.40 8.07 -2.31
CA PHE A 66 -5.44 7.60 -3.32
C PHE A 66 -6.12 6.94 -4.52
N PRO A 67 -6.75 7.71 -5.44
CA PRO A 67 -7.46 7.16 -6.59
C PRO A 67 -6.52 6.78 -7.75
N GLY A 68 -5.64 5.81 -7.54
CA GLY A 68 -4.68 5.36 -8.56
C GLY A 68 -5.33 4.65 -9.74
N LYS A 69 -5.03 5.12 -10.97
CA LYS A 69 -5.57 4.56 -12.22
C LYS A 69 -5.00 3.17 -12.53
N ASP A 70 -3.73 3.02 -12.25
CA ASP A 70 -2.97 1.79 -12.37
C ASP A 70 -2.06 1.63 -11.15
N TYR A 71 -1.27 0.57 -11.16
CA TYR A 71 -0.36 0.22 -10.08
C TYR A 71 0.72 1.29 -9.83
N ILE A 72 1.32 1.83 -10.89
CA ILE A 72 2.37 2.85 -10.80
C ILE A 72 1.80 4.17 -10.30
N SER A 73 0.62 4.55 -10.81
CA SER A 73 -0.14 5.70 -10.35
C SER A 73 -0.49 5.61 -8.88
N GLN A 74 -0.88 4.42 -8.38
CA GLN A 74 -1.19 4.23 -6.95
C GLN A 74 0.04 4.50 -6.08
N VAL A 75 1.18 3.88 -6.41
CA VAL A 75 2.44 4.08 -5.68
C VAL A 75 2.88 5.55 -5.72
N LYS A 76 2.74 6.20 -6.89
CA LYS A 76 3.09 7.62 -7.05
C LYS A 76 2.23 8.55 -6.18
N LEU A 77 0.93 8.27 -6.06
CA LEU A 77 0.03 9.05 -5.20
C LEU A 77 0.40 8.90 -3.72
N ILE A 78 0.66 7.67 -3.28
CA ILE A 78 1.06 7.38 -1.90
C ILE A 78 2.37 8.10 -1.54
N ILE A 79 3.40 7.96 -2.38
CA ILE A 79 4.70 8.64 -2.20
C ILE A 79 4.55 10.16 -2.32
N GLY A 80 3.59 10.63 -3.12
CA GLY A 80 3.28 12.05 -3.24
C GLY A 80 2.81 12.68 -1.93
N VAL A 81 2.17 11.89 -1.06
CA VAL A 81 1.66 12.35 0.24
C VAL A 81 2.61 12.01 1.38
N LEU A 82 3.10 10.77 1.43
CA LEU A 82 3.94 10.29 2.54
C LEU A 82 5.43 10.54 2.34
N GLY A 83 5.85 11.04 1.18
CA GLY A 83 7.26 11.18 0.83
C GLY A 83 7.92 9.86 0.43
N ASN A 84 9.25 9.88 0.25
CA ASN A 84 9.97 8.67 -0.13
C ASN A 84 10.01 7.64 1.02
N PRO A 85 9.85 6.34 0.70
CA PRO A 85 10.09 5.30 1.68
C PRO A 85 11.56 5.31 2.12
N SER A 86 11.80 4.90 3.37
CA SER A 86 13.15 4.75 3.91
C SER A 86 13.94 3.68 3.18
N GLU A 87 15.27 3.69 3.32
CA GLU A 87 16.13 2.67 2.71
C GLU A 87 15.83 1.26 3.22
N SER A 88 15.43 1.11 4.50
CA SER A 88 15.04 -0.19 5.05
C SER A 88 13.81 -0.76 4.35
N VAL A 89 12.79 0.07 4.13
CA VAL A 89 11.57 -0.30 3.39
C VAL A 89 11.91 -0.68 1.94
N LEU A 90 12.79 0.09 1.29
CA LEU A 90 13.23 -0.22 -0.07
C LEU A 90 14.07 -1.50 -0.18
N LYS A 91 14.82 -1.87 0.86
CA LYS A 91 15.55 -3.16 0.91
C LYS A 91 14.59 -4.35 0.89
N ASN A 92 13.48 -4.25 1.62
CA ASN A 92 12.46 -5.31 1.74
C ASN A 92 11.53 -5.44 0.53
N CYS A 93 11.57 -4.51 -0.42
CA CYS A 93 10.85 -4.66 -1.68
C CYS A 93 11.57 -5.70 -2.56
N HIS A 94 10.86 -6.67 -3.13
CA HIS A 94 11.48 -7.69 -3.99
C HIS A 94 11.53 -7.30 -5.48
N HIS A 95 10.88 -6.22 -5.89
CA HIS A 95 10.79 -5.81 -7.29
C HIS A 95 11.78 -4.69 -7.64
N ASP A 96 12.85 -5.01 -8.36
CA ASP A 96 13.91 -4.03 -8.70
C ASP A 96 13.41 -2.88 -9.58
N ILE A 97 12.43 -3.16 -10.46
CA ILE A 97 11.80 -2.16 -11.32
C ILE A 97 11.14 -1.07 -10.46
N LEU A 98 10.46 -1.45 -9.39
CA LEU A 98 9.82 -0.51 -8.47
C LEU A 98 10.83 0.33 -7.72
N LYS A 99 11.90 -0.28 -7.21
CA LYS A 99 12.97 0.46 -6.52
C LYS A 99 13.55 1.54 -7.43
N LYS A 100 13.84 1.19 -8.68
CA LYS A 100 14.35 2.14 -9.68
C LYS A 100 13.34 3.24 -9.98
N MET A 101 12.07 2.89 -10.16
CA MET A 101 10.99 3.86 -10.38
C MET A 101 10.82 4.82 -9.21
N ILE A 102 10.76 4.32 -7.98
CA ILE A 102 10.62 5.16 -6.77
C ILE A 102 11.81 6.11 -6.64
N LYS A 103 13.03 5.63 -6.91
CA LYS A 103 14.23 6.48 -6.96
C LYS A 103 14.16 7.55 -8.05
N SER A 104 13.55 7.25 -9.21
CA SER A 104 13.39 8.21 -10.30
C SER A 104 12.38 9.33 -10.01
N PHE A 105 11.52 9.18 -9.00
CA PHE A 105 10.56 10.24 -8.62
C PHE A 105 11.21 11.44 -7.93
N GLY A 106 12.50 11.36 -7.60
CA GLY A 106 13.24 12.37 -6.85
C GLY A 106 12.93 12.35 -5.35
N LYS A 107 13.57 13.25 -4.61
CA LYS A 107 13.34 13.43 -3.17
C LYS A 107 12.02 14.18 -2.96
N ARG A 108 11.14 13.62 -2.13
CA ARG A 108 9.82 14.12 -1.74
C ARG A 108 9.68 14.01 -0.24
N GLU A 109 9.32 15.13 0.36
CA GLU A 109 9.00 15.20 1.78
C GLU A 109 7.50 14.93 2.00
N PRO A 110 7.11 14.38 3.16
CA PRO A 110 5.70 14.20 3.50
C PRO A 110 4.94 15.53 3.52
N ILE A 111 3.69 15.51 3.05
CA ILE A 111 2.78 16.66 3.10
C ILE A 111 2.01 16.63 4.43
N SER A 112 1.81 17.79 5.06
CA SER A 112 0.93 17.89 6.24
C SER A 112 -0.50 17.50 5.88
N TRP A 113 -1.13 16.70 6.74
CA TRP A 113 -2.54 16.28 6.59
C TRP A 113 -3.52 17.45 6.57
N GLU A 114 -3.16 18.60 7.13
CA GLU A 114 -3.97 19.82 7.10
C GLU A 114 -4.06 20.44 5.69
N LYS A 115 -3.13 20.07 4.79
CA LYS A 115 -3.02 20.61 3.43
C LYS A 115 -3.66 19.70 2.37
N LEU A 116 -4.21 18.56 2.77
CA LEU A 116 -4.80 17.53 1.90
C LEU A 116 -6.31 17.70 1.71
#